data_AF-A0A5B6TAA7-F1
#
_entry.id   AF-A0A5B6TAA7-F1
#
_cell.length_a   1.000
_cell.length_b   1.000
_cell.length_c   1.000
_cell.angle_alpha   90.00
_cell.angle_beta   90.00
_cell.angle_gamma   90.00
#
_symmetry.space_group_name_H-M   'P 1'
#
loop_
_entity.id
_entity.type
_entity.pdbx_description
1 polymer ?
#
loop_
_entity_poly.entity_id
_entity_poly.type
_entity_poly.pdbx_seq_one_letter_code
_entity_poly.pdbx_strand_id
1 'polypeptide(L)'
;MNTDTFSSLKEILDNLECDAQGNPDAVHEIRNQCEKVLYFIQHLQFSDNSAHVQLATKQALQYIHRALEEAEAYMARGIPAVNGKGNLMDICGPAHASLEIILNLDY
;
A
#
# COMPACT_ATOMS: atom_id res chain seq x y z
N MET A 1 16.72 8.80 -10.98
CA MET A 1 15.25 8.90 -11.16
C MET A 1 14.47 7.93 -10.28
N ASN A 2 14.97 6.73 -9.94
CA ASN A 2 14.29 5.86 -8.96
C ASN A 2 14.57 6.22 -7.49
N THR A 3 15.69 6.89 -7.20
CA THR A 3 16.09 7.24 -5.82
C THR A 3 15.05 8.13 -5.13
N ASP A 4 14.43 9.05 -5.87
CA ASP A 4 13.35 9.90 -5.37
C ASP A 4 12.05 9.08 -5.16
N THR A 5 11.80 8.07 -6.02
CA THR A 5 10.67 7.15 -5.90
C THR A 5 10.78 6.24 -4.68
N PHE A 6 11.95 5.64 -4.44
CA PHE A 6 12.18 4.82 -3.24
C PHE A 6 12.10 5.65 -1.95
N SER A 7 12.60 6.88 -1.97
CA SER A 7 12.45 7.82 -0.84
C SER A 7 10.97 8.11 -0.56
N SER A 8 10.17 8.34 -1.62
CA SER A 8 8.73 8.60 -1.50
C SER A 8 7.97 7.37 -1.00
N LEU A 9 8.33 6.17 -1.47
CA LEU A 9 7.75 4.90 -1.01
C LEU A 9 8.06 4.64 0.47
N LYS A 10 9.29 4.97 0.90
CA LYS A 10 9.69 4.85 2.30
C LYS A 10 8.94 5.84 3.20
N GLU A 11 8.78 7.08 2.75
CA GLU A 11 7.96 8.06 3.48
C GLU A 11 6.51 7.60 3.62
N ILE A 12 5.94 6.97 2.59
CA ILE A 12 4.59 6.38 2.70
C ILE A 12 4.57 5.23 3.71
N LEU A 13 5.57 4.35 3.72
CA LEU A 13 5.67 3.27 4.70
C LEU A 13 5.72 3.80 6.13
N ASP A 14 6.55 4.82 6.39
CA ASP A 14 6.73 5.40 7.72
C ASP A 14 5.48 6.15 8.21
N ASN A 15 4.63 6.64 7.29
CA ASN A 15 3.42 7.40 7.59
C ASN A 15 2.11 6.62 7.43
N LEU A 16 2.17 5.31 7.13
CA LEU A 16 0.97 4.49 6.98
C LEU A 16 0.34 4.23 8.37
N GLU A 17 -0.52 5.13 8.82
CA GLU A 17 -1.15 5.06 10.14
C GLU A 17 -2.33 4.07 10.19
N CYS A 18 -2.03 2.84 10.57
CA CYS A 18 -3.01 1.73 10.63
C CYS A 18 -3.86 1.70 11.91
N ASP A 19 -3.50 2.52 12.89
CA ASP A 19 -4.16 2.59 14.20
C ASP A 19 -5.32 3.60 14.25
N ALA A 20 -5.62 4.29 13.14
CA ALA A 20 -6.69 5.29 13.03
C ALA A 20 -8.11 4.65 12.98
N GLN A 21 -8.43 3.85 13.99
CA GLN A 21 -9.67 3.08 14.09
C GLN A 21 -10.92 3.97 14.14
N GLY A 22 -11.94 3.62 13.35
CA GLY A 22 -13.26 4.24 13.43
C GLY A 22 -13.40 5.62 12.76
N ASN A 23 -12.34 6.12 12.10
CA ASN A 23 -12.42 7.34 11.30
C ASN A 23 -12.59 6.99 9.80
N PRO A 24 -13.72 7.32 9.15
CA PRO A 24 -13.87 7.17 7.70
C PRO A 24 -12.79 7.87 6.89
N ASP A 25 -12.37 9.06 7.35
CA ASP A 25 -11.37 9.86 6.64
C ASP A 25 -10.01 9.14 6.64
N ALA A 26 -9.74 8.30 7.64
CA ALA A 26 -8.52 7.48 7.68
C ALA A 26 -8.52 6.41 6.59
N VAL A 27 -9.65 5.78 6.29
CA VAL A 27 -9.75 4.80 5.20
C VAL A 27 -9.53 5.46 3.86
N HIS A 28 -10.08 6.66 3.66
CA HIS A 28 -9.86 7.45 2.45
C HIS A 28 -8.39 7.85 2.30
N GLU A 29 -7.73 8.27 3.38
CA GLU A 29 -6.31 8.64 3.35
C GLU A 29 -5.42 7.42 3.05
N ILE A 30 -5.63 6.30 3.73
CA ILE A 30 -4.89 5.05 3.48
C ILE A 30 -5.09 4.58 2.04
N ARG A 31 -6.32 4.68 1.49
CA ARG A 31 -6.59 4.36 0.09
C ARG A 31 -5.79 5.26 -0.85
N ASN A 32 -5.78 6.58 -0.62
CA ASN A 32 -5.01 7.52 -1.43
C ASN A 32 -3.51 7.20 -1.37
N GLN A 33 -2.99 6.83 -0.20
CA GLN A 33 -1.61 6.39 -0.05
C GLN A 33 -1.35 5.09 -0.85
N CYS A 34 -2.27 4.11 -0.79
CA CYS A 34 -2.16 2.89 -1.58
C CYS A 34 -2.18 3.14 -3.10
N GLU A 35 -3.00 4.09 -3.58
CA GLU A 35 -3.02 4.50 -4.98
C GLU A 35 -1.69 5.14 -5.41
N LYS A 36 -1.07 5.96 -4.54
CA LYS A 36 0.27 6.52 -4.78
C LYS A 36 1.33 5.43 -4.85
N VAL A 37 1.29 4.45 -3.96
CA VAL A 37 2.21 3.29 -3.98
C VAL A 37 2.06 2.52 -5.28
N LEU A 38 0.82 2.20 -5.68
CA LEU A 38 0.55 1.52 -6.95
C LEU A 38 1.13 2.31 -8.13
N TYR A 39 0.90 3.62 -8.17
CA TYR A 39 1.44 4.50 -9.20
C TYR A 39 2.97 4.41 -9.26
N PHE A 40 3.66 4.51 -8.13
CA PHE A 40 5.11 4.42 -8.07
C PHE A 40 5.65 3.06 -8.51
N ILE A 41 5.04 1.96 -8.06
CA ILE A 41 5.44 0.60 -8.47
C ILE A 41 5.27 0.39 -9.97
N GLN A 42 4.18 0.88 -10.56
CA GLN A 42 3.94 0.74 -12.01
C GLN A 42 4.91 1.56 -12.89
N HIS A 43 5.48 2.63 -12.35
CA HIS A 43 6.40 3.52 -13.07
C HIS A 43 7.87 3.32 -12.68
N LEU A 44 8.16 2.41 -11.75
CA LEU A 44 9.50 2.02 -11.37
C LEU A 44 10.22 1.35 -12.56
N GLN A 45 11.39 1.88 -12.91
CA GLN A 45 12.20 1.36 -14.00
C GLN A 45 13.45 0.71 -13.46
N PHE A 46 13.46 -0.62 -13.37
CA PHE A 46 14.65 -1.34 -12.95
C PHE A 46 15.66 -1.45 -14.10
N SER A 47 16.94 -1.17 -13.80
CA SER A 47 18.05 -1.39 -14.73
C SER A 47 18.34 -2.89 -14.90
N ASP A 48 18.16 -3.67 -13.83
CA ASP A 48 18.17 -5.14 -13.84
C ASP A 48 16.73 -5.65 -13.93
N ASN A 49 16.44 -6.44 -14.97
CA ASN A 49 15.14 -7.08 -15.17
C ASN A 49 15.22 -8.58 -14.88
N SER A 50 16.01 -8.97 -13.89
CA SER A 50 16.13 -10.36 -13.46
C SER A 50 14.78 -10.95 -13.03
N ALA A 51 14.68 -12.28 -13.08
CA ALA A 51 13.47 -13.00 -12.67
C ALA A 51 13.08 -12.67 -11.21
N HIS A 52 14.06 -12.37 -10.35
CA HIS A 52 13.83 -11.93 -8.99
C HIS A 52 13.11 -10.58 -8.94
N VAL A 53 13.61 -9.56 -9.65
CA VAL A 53 13.00 -8.22 -9.71
C VAL A 53 11.58 -8.29 -10.28
N GLN A 54 11.37 -9.07 -11.35
CA GLN A 54 10.05 -9.25 -11.96
C GLN A 54 9.06 -9.91 -10.99
N LEU A 55 9.49 -10.96 -10.29
CA LEU A 55 8.64 -11.68 -9.33
C LEU A 55 8.30 -10.80 -8.13
N ALA A 56 9.29 -10.11 -7.55
CA ALA A 56 9.10 -9.21 -6.43
C ALA A 56 8.16 -8.05 -6.79
N THR A 57 8.37 -7.40 -7.94
CA THR A 57 7.47 -6.34 -8.44
C THR A 57 6.04 -6.85 -8.61
N LYS A 58 5.88 -8.05 -9.18
CA LYS A 58 4.55 -8.67 -9.33
C LYS A 58 3.89 -8.96 -7.99
N GLN A 59 4.64 -9.46 -7.00
CA GLN A 59 4.12 -9.72 -5.66
C GLN A 59 3.73 -8.41 -4.96
N ALA A 60 4.56 -7.37 -5.04
CA ALA A 60 4.24 -6.05 -4.50
C ALA A 60 2.94 -5.50 -5.11
N LEU A 61 2.76 -5.62 -6.43
CA LEU A 61 1.53 -5.23 -7.11
C LEU A 61 0.31 -6.03 -6.61
N GLN A 62 0.43 -7.34 -6.42
CA GLN A 62 -0.67 -8.16 -5.89
C GLN A 62 -1.11 -7.70 -4.50
N TYR A 63 -0.15 -7.41 -3.63
CA TYR A 63 -0.44 -6.95 -2.27
C TYR A 63 -1.08 -5.56 -2.24
N ILE A 64 -0.62 -4.61 -3.07
CA ILE A 64 -1.22 -3.27 -3.08
C ILE A 64 -2.62 -3.28 -3.72
N HIS A 65 -2.86 -4.12 -4.73
CA HIS A 65 -4.21 -4.31 -5.27
C HIS A 65 -5.15 -4.89 -4.22
N ARG A 66 -4.69 -5.86 -3.43
CA ARG A 66 -5.49 -6.40 -2.31
C ARG A 66 -5.82 -5.32 -1.27
N ALA A 67 -4.86 -4.47 -0.91
CA ALA A 67 -5.11 -3.35 0.01
C ALA A 67 -6.22 -2.43 -0.53
N LEU A 68 -6.17 -2.09 -1.82
CA LEU A 68 -7.18 -1.25 -2.47
C LEU A 68 -8.56 -1.91 -2.51
N GLU A 69 -8.64 -3.21 -2.82
CA GLU A 69 -9.88 -3.97 -2.81
C GLU A 69 -10.52 -3.99 -1.41
N GLU A 70 -9.72 -4.20 -0.36
CA GLU A 70 -10.19 -4.18 1.02
C GLU A 70 -10.66 -2.78 1.45
N ALA A 71 -9.95 -1.72 1.02
CA ALA A 71 -10.36 -0.35 1.26
C ALA A 71 -11.69 -0.02 0.57
N GLU A 72 -11.88 -0.45 -0.67
CA GLU A 72 -13.14 -0.32 -1.39
C GLU A 72 -14.27 -1.09 -0.73
N ALA A 73 -14.02 -2.33 -0.32
CA ALA A 73 -14.99 -3.13 0.42
C ALA A 73 -15.38 -2.47 1.75
N TYR A 74 -14.42 -1.87 2.45
CA TYR A 74 -14.66 -1.16 3.71
C TYR A 74 -15.53 0.08 3.49
N MET A 75 -15.25 0.89 2.47
CA MET A 75 -16.06 2.06 2.12
C MET A 75 -17.48 1.66 1.64
N ALA A 76 -17.60 0.60 0.83
CA ALA A 76 -18.87 0.13 0.28
C ALA A 76 -19.82 -0.46 1.34
N ARG A 77 -19.28 -1.06 2.42
CA ARG A 77 -20.07 -1.57 3.55
C ARG A 77 -20.71 -0.46 4.39
N GLY A 78 -20.27 0.79 4.20
CA GLY A 78 -20.62 1.90 5.07
C GLY A 78 -19.87 1.80 6.40
N ILE A 79 -19.52 2.94 6.99
CA ILE A 79 -18.79 2.99 8.26
C ILE A 79 -19.66 2.28 9.32
N PRO A 80 -19.18 1.19 9.96
CA PRO A 80 -19.96 0.56 11.01
C PRO A 80 -20.21 1.59 12.11
N ALA A 81 -21.48 1.93 12.31
CA ALA A 81 -21.92 2.84 13.34
C ALA A 81 -21.39 2.34 14.71
N VAL A 82 -20.46 3.09 15.28
CA VAL A 82 -20.20 3.26 16.72
C VAL A 82 -19.66 2.05 17.50
N ASN A 83 -19.72 0.80 17.03
CA ASN A 83 -19.27 -0.36 17.83
C ASN A 83 -18.41 -1.40 17.09
N GLY A 84 -18.21 -1.26 15.78
CA GLY A 84 -17.27 -2.12 15.04
C GLY A 84 -15.91 -1.48 15.04
N LYS A 85 -14.96 -2.02 15.82
CA LYS A 85 -13.52 -1.76 15.60
C LYS A 85 -13.20 -2.26 14.19
N GLY A 86 -13.39 -1.42 13.18
CA GLY A 86 -12.99 -1.73 11.83
C GLY A 86 -11.48 -1.89 11.83
N ASN A 87 -11.03 -3.12 11.64
CA ASN A 87 -9.63 -3.45 11.68
C ASN A 87 -8.99 -3.01 10.37
N LEU A 88 -8.35 -1.84 10.37
CA LEU A 88 -7.64 -1.34 9.18
C LEU A 88 -6.45 -2.22 8.79
N MET A 89 -6.06 -3.19 9.63
CA MET A 89 -5.02 -4.17 9.32
C MET A 89 -5.31 -5.02 8.08
N ASP A 90 -6.58 -5.19 7.69
CA ASP A 90 -6.93 -5.90 6.46
C ASP A 90 -6.51 -5.09 5.20
N ILE A 91 -6.42 -3.76 5.32
CA ILE A 91 -5.90 -2.86 4.27
C ILE A 91 -4.39 -2.68 4.44
N CYS A 92 -3.97 -2.37 5.67
CA CYS A 92 -2.61 -2.01 6.01
C CYS A 92 -1.61 -3.18 5.91
N GLY A 93 -2.00 -4.39 6.32
CA GLY A 93 -1.12 -5.55 6.25
C GLY A 93 -0.62 -5.80 4.81
N PRO A 94 -1.52 -5.88 3.81
CA PRO A 94 -1.12 -5.95 2.42
C PRO A 94 -0.34 -4.72 1.93
N ALA A 95 -0.72 -3.49 2.33
CA ALA A 95 0.01 -2.28 1.93
C ALA A 95 1.47 -2.27 2.43
N HIS A 96 1.70 -2.62 3.71
CA HIS A 96 3.04 -2.79 4.28
C HIS A 96 3.83 -3.87 3.54
N ALA A 97 3.24 -5.05 3.31
CA ALA A 97 3.91 -6.13 2.60
C ALA A 97 4.34 -5.69 1.18
N SER A 98 3.50 -4.94 0.47
CA SER A 98 3.83 -4.38 -0.84
C SER A 98 5.05 -3.44 -0.78
N LEU A 99 5.03 -2.50 0.18
CA LEU A 99 6.09 -1.52 0.40
C LEU A 99 7.41 -2.17 0.81
N GLU A 100 7.39 -3.13 1.73
CA GLU A 100 8.59 -3.87 2.15
C GLU A 100 9.21 -4.65 0.99
N ILE A 101 8.39 -5.33 0.17
CA ILE A 101 8.88 -6.07 -1.00
C ILE A 101 9.55 -5.12 -1.99
N ILE A 102 8.93 -3.99 -2.33
CA ILE A 102 9.49 -3.09 -3.34
C ILE A 102 10.72 -2.35 -2.82
N LEU A 103 10.72 -1.89 -1.55
CA LEU A 103 11.86 -1.20 -0.94
C LEU A 103 13.08 -2.12 -0.82
N ASN A 104 12.88 -3.43 -0.69
CA ASN A 104 13.96 -4.42 -0.71
C ASN A 104 14.60 -4.62 -2.10
N LEU A 105 14.13 -3.92 -3.15
CA LEU A 105 14.76 -3.92 -4.48
C LEU A 105 15.68 -2.70 -4.71
N ASP A 106 15.79 -1.79 -3.73
CA ASP A 106 16.72 -0.65 -3.77
C ASP A 106 18.16 -1.14 -3.42
N TYR A 107 18.86 -1.70 -4.41
CA TYR A 107 20.25 -2.17 -4.32
C TYR A 107 21.23 -1.28 -5.09
#